data_AF-A0A525D1E7-F1
#
_entry.id   AF-A0A525D1E7-F1
#
_cell.length_a   1.000
_cell.length_b   1.000
_cell.length_c   1.000
_cell.angle_alpha   90.00
_cell.angle_beta   90.00
_cell.angle_gamma   90.00
#
_symmetry.space_group_name_H-M   'P 1'
#
loop_
_entity.id
_entity.type
_entity.pdbx_description
1 polymer ?
#
loop_
_entity_poly.entity_id
_entity_poly.type
_entity_poly.pdbx_seq_one_letter_code
_entity_poly.pdbx_strand_id
1 'polypeptide(L)' 'MRETWEKIFEYASMPVHGTLSRKLRKDVTLQVNESSVFEKAVIFLGDKFVRITAEEGNKVTNSYYDWSAINSMKTSSPKE' A
#
# COMPACT_ATOMS: atom_id res chain seq x y z
N MET A 1 5.95 15.28 4.66
CA MET A 1 5.54 13.92 5.05
C MET A 1 5.07 13.07 3.88
N ARG A 2 4.33 13.61 2.90
CA ARG A 2 3.93 12.85 1.69
C ARG A 2 5.09 12.10 1.02
N GLU A 3 6.20 12.78 0.73
CA GLU A 3 7.38 12.15 0.12
C GLU A 3 7.93 10.98 0.96
N THR A 4 7.88 11.08 2.30
CA THR A 4 8.26 10.00 3.21
C THR A 4 7.32 8.80 3.05
N TRP A 5 6.02 9.06 2.97
CA TRP A 5 5.02 8.01 2.77
C TRP A 5 5.14 7.35 1.39
N GLU A 6 5.33 8.13 0.33
CA GLU A 6 5.62 7.62 -1.01
C GLU A 6 6.80 6.66 -1.00
N LYS A 7 7.93 7.05 -0.37
CA LYS A 7 9.11 6.16 -0.26
C LYS A 7 8.79 4.86 0.48
N ILE A 8 8.01 4.89 1.56
CA ILE A 8 7.64 3.66 2.27
C ILE A 8 6.81 2.74 1.38
N PHE A 9 5.83 3.28 0.64
CA PHE A 9 5.09 2.50 -0.35
C PHE A 9 6.03 1.94 -1.42
N GLU A 10 6.98 2.72 -1.91
CA GLU A 10 7.96 2.28 -2.91
C GLU A 10 8.86 1.15 -2.41
N TYR A 11 9.32 1.20 -1.16
CA TYR A 11 10.11 0.14 -0.55
C TYR A 11 9.31 -1.16 -0.40
N ALA A 12 8.05 -1.06 0.05
CA ALA A 12 7.18 -2.21 0.28
C ALA A 12 6.70 -2.89 -1.02
N SER A 13 6.84 -2.23 -2.17
CA SER A 13 6.19 -2.64 -3.43
C SER A 13 7.13 -2.62 -4.64
N MET A 14 6.63 -3.11 -5.76
CA MET A 14 7.27 -3.07 -7.08
C MET A 14 6.38 -2.30 -8.06
N PRO A 15 6.95 -1.45 -8.94
CA PRO A 15 6.17 -0.68 -9.90
C PRO A 15 5.48 -1.59 -10.90
N VAL A 16 4.26 -1.22 -11.32
CA VAL A 16 3.56 -1.83 -12.46
C VAL A 16 3.80 -0.95 -13.67
N HIS A 17 4.52 -1.49 -14.66
CA HIS A 17 5.02 -0.73 -15.81
C HIS A 17 3.89 0.03 -16.55
N GLY A 18 4.13 1.32 -16.82
CA GLY A 18 3.17 2.18 -17.53
C GLY A 18 1.98 2.66 -16.69
N THR A 19 2.02 2.51 -15.36
CA THR A 19 0.93 2.94 -14.46
C THR A 19 1.47 3.67 -13.23
N LEU A 20 0.59 4.37 -12.49
CA LEU A 20 0.87 4.89 -11.15
C LEU A 20 0.69 3.83 -10.05
N SER A 21 0.48 2.58 -10.45
CA SER A 21 0.23 1.47 -9.54
C SER A 21 1.51 0.70 -9.23
N ARG A 22 1.51 0.07 -8.07
CA ARG A 22 2.59 -0.77 -7.56
C ARG A 22 1.98 -2.00 -6.93
N LYS A 23 2.64 -3.14 -7.03
CA LYS A 23 2.21 -4.38 -6.36
C LYS A 23 3.06 -4.61 -5.13
N LEU A 24 2.43 -4.88 -3.99
CA LEU A 24 3.14 -5.22 -2.76
C LEU A 24 4.09 -6.40 -3.04
N ARG A 25 5.31 -6.33 -2.49
CA ARG A 25 6.30 -7.40 -2.67
C ARG A 25 5.77 -8.70 -2.09
N LYS A 26 6.27 -9.82 -2.63
CA LYS A 26 5.92 -11.15 -2.10
C LYS A 26 6.28 -11.21 -0.61
N ASP A 27 5.37 -11.79 0.18
CA ASP A 27 5.50 -11.99 1.63
C ASP A 27 5.66 -10.69 2.45
N VAL A 28 5.49 -9.52 1.83
CA VAL A 28 5.38 -8.25 2.54
C VAL A 28 3.91 -7.98 2.86
N THR A 29 3.65 -7.53 4.08
CA THR A 29 2.35 -7.00 4.50
C THR A 29 2.43 -5.50 4.74
N LEU A 30 1.30 -4.81 4.65
CA LEU A 30 1.18 -3.37 4.86
C LEU A 30 -0.03 -3.05 5.73
N GLN A 31 0.12 -2.12 6.67
CA GLN A 31 -0.97 -1.48 7.39
C GLN A 31 -0.81 0.04 7.28
N VAL A 32 -1.94 0.73 7.17
CA VAL A 32 -2.02 2.21 7.23
C VAL A 32 -2.92 2.56 8.41
N ASN A 33 -2.49 3.49 9.27
CA ASN A 33 -3.26 3.95 10.43
C ASN A 33 -3.76 2.81 11.36
N GLU A 34 -2.96 1.75 11.51
CA GLU A 34 -3.31 0.57 12.33
C GLU A 34 -4.63 -0.11 11.91
N SER A 35 -5.04 0.09 10.64
CA SER A 35 -6.21 -0.56 10.07
C SER A 35 -5.92 -2.02 9.64
N SER A 36 -6.77 -2.56 8.77
CA SER A 36 -6.59 -3.87 8.15
C SER A 36 -5.17 -4.11 7.61
N VAL A 37 -4.74 -5.37 7.71
CA VAL A 37 -3.48 -5.85 7.15
C VAL A 37 -3.70 -6.20 5.68
N PHE A 38 -2.97 -5.52 4.81
CA PHE A 38 -3.02 -5.76 3.38
C PHE A 38 -1.92 -6.75 2.98
N GLU A 39 -2.33 -7.81 2.29
CA GLU A 39 -1.46 -8.81 1.67
C GLU A 39 -1.73 -8.84 0.17
N LYS A 40 -0.68 -9.10 -0.63
CA LYS A 40 -0.78 -9.22 -2.11
C LYS A 40 -1.49 -8.04 -2.79
N ALA A 41 -1.53 -6.88 -2.14
CA ALA A 41 -2.31 -5.73 -2.56
C ALA A 41 -1.66 -4.96 -3.72
N VAL A 42 -2.50 -4.24 -4.45
CA VAL A 42 -2.08 -3.24 -5.45
C VAL A 42 -2.29 -1.86 -4.86
N ILE A 43 -1.26 -1.03 -4.91
CA ILE A 43 -1.23 0.33 -4.37
C ILE A 43 -1.19 1.30 -5.54
N PHE A 44 -2.17 2.18 -5.65
CA PHE A 44 -2.16 3.30 -6.58
C PHE A 44 -1.71 4.56 -5.84
N LEU A 45 -0.63 5.19 -6.32
CA LEU A 45 -0.09 6.43 -5.77
C LEU A 45 -0.58 7.60 -6.63
N GLY A 46 -1.78 8.09 -6.29
CA GLY A 46 -2.35 9.28 -6.92
C GLY A 46 -1.80 10.56 -6.29
N ASP A 47 -1.94 11.66 -7.00
CA ASP A 47 -1.49 12.96 -6.48
C ASP A 47 -2.27 13.41 -5.24
N LYS A 48 -3.58 13.13 -5.20
CA LYS A 48 -4.46 13.53 -4.09
C LYS A 48 -4.65 12.46 -3.02
N PHE A 49 -4.60 11.19 -3.42
CA PHE A 49 -4.91 10.08 -2.53
C PHE A 49 -4.12 8.82 -2.88
N VAL A 50 -4.00 7.94 -1.90
CA VAL A 50 -3.55 6.56 -2.08
C VAL A 50 -4.77 5.65 -2.11
N ARG A 51 -4.80 4.71 -3.05
CA ARG A 51 -5.75 3.60 -3.02
C ARG A 51 -5.02 2.28 -2.86
N ILE A 52 -5.47 1.46 -1.91
CA ILE A 52 -5.00 0.10 -1.73
C ILE A 52 -6.13 -0.86 -2.12
N THR A 53 -5.88 -1.68 -3.12
CA THR A 53 -6.77 -2.71 -3.60
C THR A 53 -6.29 -4.07 -3.09
N ALA A 54 -7.12 -4.79 -2.35
CA ALA A 54 -6.84 -6.11 -1.83
C ALA A 54 -7.93 -7.11 -2.23
N GLU A 55 -7.54 -8.36 -2.45
CA GLU A 55 -8.45 -9.47 -2.70
C GLU A 55 -8.63 -10.26 -1.41
N GLU A 56 -9.87 -10.35 -0.93
CA GLU A 56 -10.26 -11.07 0.28
C GLU A 56 -11.36 -12.08 -0.08
N GLY A 57 -10.95 -13.33 -0.34
CA GLY A 57 -11.86 -14.38 -0.81
C GLY A 57 -12.46 -14.02 -2.18
N ASN A 58 -13.79 -13.90 -2.24
CA ASN A 58 -14.52 -13.55 -3.47
C ASN A 58 -14.79 -12.03 -3.61
N LYS A 59 -14.10 -11.19 -2.84
CA LYS A 59 -14.31 -9.73 -2.86
C LYS A 59 -13.01 -9.01 -3.19
N VAL A 60 -13.14 -7.93 -3.95
CA VAL A 60 -12.09 -6.93 -4.15
C VAL A 60 -12.44 -5.73 -3.29
N THR A 61 -11.61 -5.44 -2.29
CA THR A 61 -11.76 -4.29 -1.39
C THR A 61 -10.84 -3.17 -1.83
N ASN A 62 -11.35 -1.93 -1.86
CA ASN A 62 -10.58 -0.73 -2.15
C ASN A 62 -10.61 0.20 -0.95
N SER A 63 -9.45 0.46 -0.35
CA SER A 63 -9.29 1.41 0.74
C SER A 63 -8.66 2.70 0.21
N TYR A 64 -9.21 3.85 0.58
CA TYR A 64 -8.78 5.17 0.10
C TYR A 64 -8.26 6.00 1.27
N TYR A 65 -7.09 6.61 1.09
CA TYR A 65 -6.45 7.46 2.09
C TYR A 65 -6.07 8.78 1.45
N ASP A 66 -6.53 9.88 2.02
CA ASP A 66 -5.93 11.19 1.75
C ASP A 66 -4.50 11.20 2.30
N TRP A 67 -3.56 11.80 1.57
CA TRP A 67 -2.17 11.89 2.01
C TRP A 67 -2.00 12.55 3.38
N SER A 68 -2.82 13.56 3.67
CA SER A 68 -2.81 14.27 4.95
C SER A 68 -3.41 13.47 6.11
N ALA A 69 -4.19 12.44 5.80
CA ALA A 69 -4.82 11.56 6.80
C ALA A 69 -3.97 10.33 7.15
N ILE A 70 -2.83 10.13 6.49
CA ILE A 70 -1.89 9.04 6.83
C ILE A 70 -1.04 9.48 8.02
N ASN A 71 -1.33 8.88 9.18
CA ASN A 71 -0.66 9.13 10.45
C ASN A 71 0.42 8.07 10.73
N SER A 72 0.20 6.82 10.31
CA SER A 72 1.16 5.74 10.52
C SER A 72 1.15 4.72 9.37
N MET A 73 2.29 4.08 9.16
CA MET A 73 2.42 2.92 8.28
C MET A 73 3.32 1.87 8.92
N LYS A 74 2.95 0.60 8.73
CA LYS A 74 3.72 -0.55 9.20
C LYS A 74 3.84 -1.55 8.06
N THR A 75 5.04 -2.04 7.83
CA THR A 75 5.30 -3.18 6.95
C THR A 75 5.88 -4.33 7.76
N SER A 76 5.58 -5.56 7.36
CA SER A 76 6.20 -6.76 7.92
C SER A 76 6.65 -7.66 6.78
N SER A 77 7.76 -8.35 6.97
CA SER A 77 8.30 -9.35 6.04
C SER A 77 8.90 -10.50 6.83
N PRO A 78 9.08 -11.69 6.23
CA PRO A 78 9.84 -12.76 6.86
C PRO A 78 11.20 -12.25 7.32
N LYS A 79 11.61 -12.70 8.51
CA LYS A 79 12.99 -12.55 8.97
C LYS A 79 13.82 -13.58 8.18
N GLU A 80 14.99 -13.17 7.68
CA GLU A 80 15.98 -14.10 7.11
C GLU A 80 16.35 -15.20 8.12
#